data_AF-A0A3P1SB82-F1
#
_entry.id   AF-A0A3P1SB82-F1
#
_cell.length_a   1.000
_cell.length_b   1.000
_cell.length_c   1.000
_cell.angle_alpha   90.00
_cell.angle_beta   90.00
_cell.angle_gamma   90.00
#
_symmetry.space_group_name_H-M   'P 1'
#
loop_
_entity.id
_entity.type
_entity.pdbx_description
1 polymer ?
#
loop_
_entity_poly.entity_id
_entity_poly.type
_entity_poly.pdbx_seq_one_letter_code
_entity_poly.pdbx_strand_id
1 'polypeptide(L)'
;MDIGWKLASTAALALSAMAAGKVAEIGWKLVTGNDAPTDDDDTATLVGVIAFAAVSAAVVAVAQRYAIRGAAAIYDPDGDKGVRSISA
;
A
#
# COMPACT_ATOMS: atom_id res chain seq x y z
N MET A 1 21.06 1.11 17.83
CA MET A 1 21.89 1.95 16.93
C MET A 1 21.12 2.09 15.64
N ASP A 2 20.26 3.10 15.58
CA ASP A 2 19.13 3.17 14.63
C ASP A 2 19.29 4.33 13.64
N ILE A 3 20.35 5.12 13.81
CA ILE A 3 20.56 6.36 13.07
C ILE A 3 20.91 6.08 11.61
N GLY A 4 21.70 5.05 11.32
CA GLY A 4 22.06 4.66 9.95
C GLY A 4 20.85 4.14 9.18
N TRP A 5 20.02 3.31 9.82
CA TRP A 5 18.77 2.82 9.24
C TRP A 5 17.74 3.94 9.03
N LYS A 6 17.61 4.87 9.99
CA LYS A 6 16.77 6.06 9.83
C LYS A 6 17.23 6.94 8.67
N LEU A 7 18.54 7.22 8.56
CA LEU A 7 19.10 8.01 7.46
C LEU A 7 18.89 7.35 6.10
N ALA A 8 19.10 6.03 6.01
CA ALA A 8 18.84 5.26 4.81
C ALA A 8 17.34 5.31 4.44
N SER A 9 16.45 5.17 5.43
CA SER A 9 15.00 5.23 5.22
C SER A 9 14.55 6.62 4.77
N THR A 10 15.06 7.68 5.39
CA THR A 10 14.74 9.06 4.98
C THR A 10 15.29 9.38 3.60
N ALA A 11 16.49 8.89 3.27
CA ALA A 11 17.07 9.06 1.94
C ALA A 11 16.26 8.30 0.89
N ALA A 12 15.85 7.06 1.18
CA ALA A 12 15.00 6.28 0.29
C ALA A 12 13.63 6.94 0.08
N LEU A 13 13.02 7.50 1.13
CA LEU A 13 11.78 8.26 1.03
C LEU A 13 11.96 9.53 0.20
N ALA A 14 13.04 10.28 0.40
CA ALA A 14 13.32 11.50 -0.36
C ALA A 14 13.55 11.20 -1.86
N LEU A 15 14.32 10.16 -2.17
CA LEU A 15 14.53 9.70 -3.54
C LEU A 15 13.22 9.19 -4.16
N SER A 16 12.38 8.51 -3.39
CA SER A 16 11.06 8.05 -3.84
C SER A 16 10.11 9.21 -4.09
N ALA A 17 10.13 10.25 -3.26
CA ALA A 17 9.32 11.46 -3.47
C ALA A 17 9.74 12.19 -4.76
N MET A 18 11.05 12.26 -5.01
CA MET A 18 11.56 12.85 -6.26
C MET A 18 11.22 11.99 -7.49
N ALA A 19 11.33 10.68 -7.37
CA ALA A 19 10.95 9.74 -8.43
C ALA A 19 9.42 9.73 -8.67
N ALA A 20 8.62 9.90 -7.64
CA ALA A 20 7.16 9.92 -7.73
C ALA A 20 6.68 11.04 -8.66
N GLY A 21 7.27 12.24 -8.58
CA GLY A 21 6.95 13.34 -9.50
C GLY A 21 7.22 12.98 -10.96
N LYS A 22 8.37 12.35 -11.25
CA LYS A 22 8.73 11.92 -12.61
C LYS A 22 7.85 10.78 -13.12
N VAL A 23 7.55 9.80 -12.27
CA VAL A 23 6.67 8.69 -12.63
C VAL A 23 5.24 9.18 -12.86
N ALA A 24 4.76 10.13 -12.07
CA ALA A 24 3.46 10.76 -12.26
C ALA A 24 3.40 11.56 -13.56
N GLU A 25 4.40 12.41 -13.85
CA GLU A 25 4.50 13.14 -15.12
C GLU A 25 4.51 12.20 -16.34
N ILE A 26 5.38 11.18 -16.31
CA ILE A 26 5.51 10.21 -17.42
C ILE A 26 4.23 9.39 -17.57
N GLY A 27 3.64 8.92 -16.46
CA GLY A 27 2.39 8.19 -16.47
C GLY A 27 1.24 9.01 -17.03
N TRP A 28 1.15 10.29 -16.63
CA TRP A 28 0.12 11.21 -17.12
C TRP A 28 0.27 11.51 -18.61
N LYS A 29 1.50 11.77 -19.05
CA LYS A 29 1.82 11.99 -20.45
C LYS A 29 1.55 10.77 -21.33
N LEU A 30 1.80 9.57 -20.80
CA LEU A 30 1.53 8.31 -21.50
C LEU A 30 0.03 8.04 -21.67
N VAL A 31 -0.77 8.26 -20.63
CA VAL A 31 -2.22 7.97 -20.66
C VAL A 31 -2.99 9.04 -21.43
N THR A 32 -2.62 10.30 -21.26
CA THR A 32 -3.42 11.45 -21.72
C THR A 32 -2.80 12.19 -22.90
N GLY A 33 -1.51 11.97 -23.20
CA GLY A 33 -0.78 12.67 -24.26
C GLY A 33 -0.36 14.11 -23.92
N ASN A 34 -0.79 14.64 -22.77
CA ASN A 34 -0.52 16.01 -22.31
C ASN A 34 0.30 16.03 -21.02
N ASP A 35 1.00 17.14 -20.76
CA ASP A 35 1.76 17.32 -19.51
C ASP A 35 0.83 17.29 -18.28
N ALA A 36 1.37 16.85 -17.14
CA ALA A 36 0.60 16.64 -15.92
C ALA A 36 -0.09 17.93 -15.45
N PRO A 37 -1.37 17.88 -15.02
CA PRO A 37 -2.11 19.07 -14.62
C PRO A 37 -1.45 19.63 -13.36
N THR A 38 -1.15 20.92 -13.38
CA THR A 38 -0.57 21.62 -12.21
C THR A 38 -1.68 21.95 -11.22
N ASP A 39 -1.32 22.06 -9.92
CA ASP A 39 -2.23 22.20 -8.77
C ASP A 39 -3.35 23.26 -8.89
N ASP A 40 -3.22 24.26 -9.75
CA ASP A 40 -4.22 25.33 -9.93
C ASP A 40 -5.48 24.93 -10.74
N ASP A 41 -5.60 23.67 -11.19
CA ASP A 41 -6.71 23.20 -12.02
C ASP A 41 -7.63 22.24 -11.24
N ASP A 42 -8.96 22.42 -11.31
CA ASP A 42 -9.94 21.53 -10.65
C ASP A 42 -9.73 20.05 -11.06
N THR A 43 -9.14 19.83 -12.23
CA THR A 43 -8.72 18.53 -12.74
C THR A 43 -7.62 17.90 -11.88
N ALA A 44 -6.63 18.67 -11.40
CA ALA A 44 -5.57 18.17 -10.53
C ALA A 44 -6.15 17.64 -9.20
N THR A 45 -7.17 18.31 -8.67
CA THR A 45 -7.92 17.86 -7.49
C THR A 45 -8.64 16.53 -7.74
N LEU A 46 -9.34 16.39 -8.87
CA LEU A 46 -10.03 15.13 -9.22
C LEU A 46 -9.04 13.97 -9.38
N VAL A 47 -7.92 14.23 -10.06
CA VAL A 47 -6.85 13.25 -10.25
C VAL A 47 -6.22 12.86 -8.93
N GLY A 48 -5.99 13.82 -8.03
CA GLY A 48 -5.50 13.59 -6.68
C GLY A 48 -6.44 12.70 -5.87
N VAL A 49 -7.75 12.93 -5.95
CA VAL A 49 -8.76 12.09 -5.28
C VAL A 49 -8.75 10.66 -5.84
N ILE A 50 -8.71 10.50 -7.16
CA ILE A 50 -8.66 9.17 -7.80
C ILE A 50 -7.36 8.43 -7.46
N ALA A 51 -6.21 9.12 -7.53
CA ALA A 51 -4.91 8.54 -7.19
C ALA A 51 -4.84 8.14 -5.72
N PHE A 52 -5.31 9.00 -4.82
CA PHE A 52 -5.39 8.70 -3.39
C PHE A 52 -6.30 7.50 -3.12
N ALA A 53 -7.46 7.44 -3.77
CA ALA A 53 -8.38 6.31 -3.66
C ALA A 53 -7.76 5.01 -4.18
N ALA A 54 -7.08 5.05 -5.32
CA ALA A 54 -6.41 3.89 -5.91
C ALA A 54 -5.28 3.36 -4.99
N VAL A 55 -4.45 4.25 -4.45
CA VAL A 55 -3.40 3.89 -3.50
C VAL A 55 -4.00 3.32 -2.21
N SER A 56 -5.04 3.97 -1.67
CA SER A 56 -5.74 3.50 -0.47
C SER A 56 -6.34 2.11 -0.69
N ALA A 57 -7.00 1.89 -1.82
CA ALA A 57 -7.55 0.59 -2.19
C ALA A 57 -6.45 -0.47 -2.34
N ALA A 58 -5.31 -0.12 -2.94
CA ALA A 58 -4.17 -1.03 -3.07
C ALA A 58 -3.61 -1.41 -1.70
N VAL A 59 -3.44 -0.44 -0.79
CA VAL A 59 -2.98 -0.70 0.59
C VAL A 59 -3.98 -1.61 1.32
N VAL A 60 -5.28 -1.34 1.21
CA VAL A 60 -6.33 -2.18 1.82
C VAL A 60 -6.32 -3.58 1.23
N ALA A 61 -6.18 -3.74 -0.08
CA ALA A 61 -6.13 -5.06 -0.73
C ALA A 61 -4.89 -5.85 -0.29
N VAL A 62 -3.73 -5.19 -0.17
CA VAL A 62 -2.51 -5.79 0.37
C VAL A 62 -2.71 -6.17 1.84
N ALA A 63 -3.27 -5.27 2.65
CA ALA A 63 -3.58 -5.53 4.04
C ALA A 63 -4.54 -6.72 4.20
N GLN A 64 -5.58 -6.84 3.38
CA GLN A 64 -6.48 -8.00 3.35
C GLN A 64 -5.74 -9.27 2.93
N ARG A 65 -4.87 -9.22 1.92
CA ARG A 65 -4.05 -10.36 1.47
C ARG A 65 -3.16 -10.90 2.59
N TYR A 66 -2.54 -10.00 3.36
CA TYR A 66 -1.71 -10.36 4.51
C TYR A 66 -2.53 -10.72 5.74
N ALA A 67 -3.65 -10.05 5.99
CA ALA A 67 -4.56 -10.34 7.10
C ALA A 67 -5.23 -11.71 6.92
N ILE A 68 -5.61 -12.12 5.70
CA ILE A 68 -6.16 -13.47 5.46
C ILE A 68 -5.07 -14.54 5.61
N ARG A 69 -3.84 -14.28 5.15
CA ARG A 69 -2.70 -15.20 5.36
C ARG A 69 -2.24 -15.26 6.82
N GLY A 70 -2.31 -14.15 7.54
CA GLY A 70 -1.95 -14.05 8.95
C GLY A 70 -3.06 -14.54 9.88
N ALA A 71 -4.32 -14.32 9.54
CA ALA A 71 -5.47 -14.88 10.24
C ALA A 71 -5.54 -16.40 10.08
N ALA A 72 -5.12 -16.99 8.96
CA ALA A 72 -4.95 -18.44 8.86
C ALA A 72 -3.84 -19.00 9.78
N ALA A 73 -2.90 -18.15 10.23
CA ALA A 73 -1.86 -18.54 11.19
C ALA A 73 -2.29 -18.33 12.66
N ILE A 74 -3.34 -17.54 12.93
CA ILE A 74 -3.83 -17.23 14.29
C ILE A 74 -5.19 -17.91 14.57
N TYR A 75 -6.02 -18.06 13.54
CA TYR A 75 -7.27 -18.82 13.54
C TYR A 75 -6.95 -20.28 13.20
N ASP A 76 -6.30 -20.94 14.14
CA ASP A 76 -6.32 -22.40 14.23
C ASP A 76 -7.45 -22.77 15.22
N PRO A 77 -8.66 -23.09 14.74
CA PRO A 77 -9.77 -23.54 15.59
C PRO A 77 -9.62 -25.02 16.01
N ASP A 78 -8.42 -25.57 16.02
CA ASP A 78 -8.17 -27.00 16.27
C ASP A 78 -7.78 -27.31 17.73
N GLY A 79 -8.37 -26.55 18.66
CA GLY A 79 -8.33 -26.82 20.11
C GLY A 79 -9.38 -27.81 20.61
N ASP A 80 -10.20 -28.42 19.74
CA ASP A 80 -11.30 -29.31 20.15
C ASP A 80 -11.13 -30.77 19.69
N LYS A 81 -9.90 -31.30 19.82
CA LYS A 81 -9.62 -32.74 19.64
C LYS A 81 -9.26 -33.47 20.94
N GLY A 82 -9.32 -32.79 22.09
CA GLY A 82 -8.97 -33.36 23.40
C GLY A 82 -10.09 -34.11 24.14
N VAL A 83 -11.37 -33.93 23.78
CA VAL A 83 -12.50 -34.38 24.63
C VAL A 83 -13.06 -35.75 24.21
N ARG A 84 -12.73 -36.28 23.02
CA ARG A 84 -13.27 -37.56 22.52
C ARG A 84 -12.50 -38.83 22.91
N SER A 85 -11.38 -38.71 23.64
CA SER A 85 -10.56 -39.88 24.04
C SER A 85 -10.85 -40.41 25.45
N ILE A 86 -11.73 -39.77 26.24
CA ILE A 86 -12.02 -40.17 27.64
C ILE A 86 -13.31 -41.00 27.80
N SER A 87 -13.84 -41.53 26.70
CA SER A 87 -15.03 -42.41 26.71
C SER A 87 -14.78 -43.69 25.92
N ALA A 88 -13.77 -44.47 26.33
CA ALA A 88 -13.56 -45.85 25.91
C ALA A 88 -13.13 -46.69 27.11
#